data_AF-A0A2S9GEN1-F1
#
_entry.id   AF-A0A2S9GEN1-F1
#
_cell.length_a   1.000
_cell.length_b   1.000
_cell.length_c   1.000
_cell.angle_alpha   90.00
_cell.angle_beta   90.00
_cell.angle_gamma   90.00
#
_symmetry.space_group_name_H-M   'P 1'
#
loop_
_entity.id
_entity.type
_entity.pdbx_description
1 polymer ?
#
loop_
_entity_poly.entity_id
_entity_poly.type
_entity_poly.pdbx_seq_one_letter_code
_entity_poly.pdbx_strand_id
1 'polypeptide(L)'
;RVTSAGTGHWHEGEPADRRAGQVLRGHGYPTAHCAAQMNDDHLAADLVVALGRNHLRMLQHEGVPAERLRLLRSFDPRSGAHVDD
;
A
#
# COMPACT_ATOMS: atom_id res chain seq x y z
N ARG A 1 -5.62 -9.65 -8.18
CA ARG A 1 -4.25 -9.97 -7.69
C ARG A 1 -3.90 -8.97 -6.60
N VAL A 2 -3.14 -9.36 -5.56
CA VAL A 2 -2.70 -8.44 -4.49
C VAL A 2 -1.18 -8.42 -4.46
N THR A 3 -0.60 -7.25 -4.58
CA THR A 3 0.84 -6.98 -4.52
C THR A 3 1.09 -5.73 -3.70
N SER A 4 2.35 -5.47 -3.36
CA SER A 4 2.77 -4.26 -2.65
C SER A 4 4.15 -3.83 -3.10
N ALA A 5 4.41 -2.52 -3.05
CA ALA A 5 5.70 -1.95 -3.39
C ALA A 5 5.91 -0.61 -2.66
N GLY A 6 7.18 -0.23 -2.52
CA GLY A 6 7.60 1.04 -1.95
C GLY A 6 7.72 2.13 -3.01
N THR A 7 7.57 3.39 -2.59
CA THR A 7 7.83 4.56 -3.45
C THR A 7 9.31 4.90 -3.60
N GLY A 8 10.20 4.14 -2.93
CA GLY A 8 11.66 4.25 -3.05
C GLY A 8 12.31 2.88 -3.07
N HIS A 9 13.58 2.83 -3.47
CA HIS A 9 14.31 1.58 -3.77
C HIS A 9 15.12 1.00 -2.59
N TRP A 10 15.08 1.64 -1.41
CA TRP A 10 16.02 1.34 -0.31
C TRP A 10 15.96 -0.08 0.25
N HIS A 11 14.84 -0.78 0.07
CA HIS A 11 14.59 -2.11 0.62
C HIS A 11 14.31 -3.15 -0.45
N GLU A 12 14.52 -2.84 -1.74
CA GLU A 12 14.21 -3.78 -2.81
C GLU A 12 14.94 -5.12 -2.62
N GLY A 13 14.21 -6.23 -2.71
CA GLY A 13 14.72 -7.58 -2.46
C GLY A 13 14.68 -8.03 -0.99
N GLU A 14 14.49 -7.11 -0.04
CA GLU A 14 14.47 -7.45 1.39
C GLU A 14 13.13 -8.07 1.81
N PRO A 15 13.12 -8.96 2.82
CA PRO A 15 11.88 -9.43 3.42
C PRO A 15 11.17 -8.31 4.20
N ALA A 16 9.92 -8.54 4.59
CA ALA A 16 9.23 -7.65 5.51
C ALA A 16 10.00 -7.48 6.84
N ASP A 17 9.91 -6.29 7.44
CA ASP A 17 10.50 -5.99 8.75
C ASP A 17 10.13 -7.09 9.77
N ARG A 18 11.13 -7.56 10.52
CA ARG A 18 10.96 -8.66 11.47
C ARG A 18 9.81 -8.44 12.46
N ARG A 19 9.60 -7.20 12.91
CA ARG A 19 8.52 -6.85 13.85
C ARG A 19 7.15 -6.95 13.18
N ALA A 20 7.04 -6.52 11.92
CA ALA A 20 5.82 -6.71 11.13
C ALA A 20 5.54 -8.22 10.93
N GLY A 21 6.56 -9.00 10.60
CA GLY A 21 6.46 -10.46 10.48
C GLY A 21 6.02 -11.14 11.79
N GLN A 22 6.50 -10.68 12.94
CA GLN A 22 6.07 -11.20 14.25
C GLN A 22 4.59 -10.93 14.51
N VAL A 23 4.10 -9.73 14.22
CA VAL A 23 2.67 -9.38 14.37
C VAL A 23 1.82 -10.23 13.44
N LEU A 24 2.17 -10.33 12.15
CA LEU A 24 1.44 -11.14 11.19
C LEU A 24 1.34 -12.61 11.63
N ARG A 25 2.47 -13.20 12.03
CA ARG A 25 2.51 -14.58 12.54
C ARG A 25 1.66 -14.76 13.80
N GLY A 26 1.72 -13.81 14.73
CA GLY A 26 0.92 -13.82 15.95
C GLY A 26 -0.58 -13.81 15.70
N HIS A 27 -1.01 -13.33 14.54
CA HIS A 27 -2.42 -13.30 14.10
C HIS A 27 -2.76 -14.31 13.00
N GLY A 28 -1.86 -15.25 12.68
CA GLY A 28 -2.14 -16.33 11.71
C GLY A 28 -2.03 -15.91 10.23
N TYR A 29 -1.43 -14.77 9.94
CA TYR A 29 -1.21 -14.31 8.57
C TYR A 29 0.14 -14.79 8.00
N PRO A 30 0.23 -15.02 6.68
CA PRO A 30 1.49 -15.34 6.02
C PRO A 30 2.48 -14.17 6.12
N THR A 31 3.78 -14.50 6.19
CA THR A 31 4.86 -13.51 6.32
C THR A 31 5.80 -13.48 5.11
N ALA A 32 5.54 -14.30 4.09
CA ALA A 32 6.35 -14.32 2.89
C ALA A 32 6.13 -13.04 2.10
N HIS A 33 7.19 -12.26 1.94
CA HIS A 33 7.17 -10.98 1.23
C HIS A 33 8.58 -10.69 0.73
N CYS A 34 8.65 -9.99 -0.39
CA CYS A 34 9.87 -9.43 -0.95
C CYS A 34 9.53 -7.99 -1.32
N ALA A 35 10.22 -7.04 -0.73
CA ALA A 35 10.01 -5.64 -1.03
C ALA A 35 10.41 -5.36 -2.49
N ALA A 36 9.55 -4.61 -3.17
CA ALA A 36 9.74 -4.19 -4.54
C ALA A 36 9.57 -2.68 -4.62
N GLN A 37 10.23 -2.04 -5.58
CA GLN A 37 9.93 -0.66 -5.93
C GLN A 37 8.68 -0.60 -6.81
N MET A 38 7.96 0.53 -6.77
CA MET A 38 6.90 0.81 -7.74
C MET A 38 7.43 0.67 -9.17
N ASN A 39 6.66 -0.02 -10.02
CA ASN A 39 6.98 -0.28 -11.42
C ASN A 39 5.68 -0.37 -12.23
N ASP A 40 5.80 -0.58 -13.55
CA ASP A 40 4.65 -0.60 -14.48
C ASP A 40 3.57 -1.64 -14.12
N ASP A 41 3.94 -2.81 -13.60
CA ASP A 41 2.98 -3.84 -13.16
C ASP A 41 2.14 -3.33 -11.98
N HIS A 42 2.73 -2.54 -11.08
CA HIS A 42 2.00 -1.91 -9.98
C HIS A 42 1.15 -0.72 -10.44
N LEU A 43 1.65 0.09 -11.39
CA LEU A 43 0.92 1.22 -11.96
C LEU A 43 -0.30 0.76 -12.78
N ALA A 44 -0.23 -0.44 -13.36
CA ALA A 44 -1.33 -1.06 -14.10
C ALA A 44 -2.45 -1.62 -13.19
N ALA A 45 -2.30 -1.62 -11.87
CA ALA A 45 -3.31 -2.14 -10.95
C ALA A 45 -4.66 -1.42 -11.10
N ASP A 46 -5.74 -2.17 -10.89
CA ASP A 46 -7.11 -1.62 -10.89
C ASP A 46 -7.32 -0.63 -9.72
N LEU A 47 -6.59 -0.80 -8.63
CA LEU A 47 -6.62 0.03 -7.43
C LEU A 47 -5.24 0.07 -6.76
N VAL A 48 -4.74 1.28 -6.52
CA VAL A 48 -3.54 1.57 -5.73
C VAL A 48 -3.94 2.17 -4.39
N VAL A 49 -3.48 1.54 -3.29
CA VAL A 49 -3.83 1.95 -1.93
C VAL A 49 -2.64 2.58 -1.21
N ALA A 50 -2.69 3.89 -0.99
CA ALA A 50 -1.67 4.63 -0.27
C ALA A 50 -1.83 4.50 1.26
N LEU A 51 -0.73 4.18 1.96
CA LEU A 51 -0.72 4.09 3.43
C LEU A 51 -0.64 5.44 4.15
N GLY A 52 -0.28 6.52 3.45
CA GLY A 52 -0.11 7.85 4.02
C GLY A 52 -0.30 8.96 2.99
N ARG A 53 -0.53 10.19 3.45
CA ARG A 53 -0.71 11.36 2.58
C ARG A 53 0.54 11.68 1.76
N ASN A 54 1.72 11.39 2.28
CA ASN A 54 2.98 11.50 1.53
C ASN A 54 3.01 10.50 0.37
N HIS A 55 2.65 9.24 0.60
CA HIS A 55 2.57 8.23 -0.47
C HIS A 55 1.54 8.62 -1.52
N LEU A 56 0.39 9.14 -1.10
CA LEU A 56 -0.64 9.63 -2.01
C LEU A 56 -0.07 10.66 -3.00
N ARG A 57 0.61 11.69 -2.47
CA ARG A 57 1.22 12.73 -3.32
C ARG A 57 2.31 12.18 -4.24
N MET A 58 3.15 11.27 -3.74
CA MET A 58 4.19 10.64 -4.56
C MET A 58 3.57 9.83 -5.70
N LEU A 59 2.58 9.00 -5.41
CA LEU A 59 1.91 8.15 -6.41
C LEU A 59 1.14 8.98 -7.46
N GLN A 60 0.57 10.13 -7.07
CA GLN A 60 0.01 11.09 -8.02
C GLN A 60 1.08 11.64 -8.97
N HIS A 61 2.27 11.97 -8.44
CA HIS A 61 3.39 12.44 -9.25
C HIS A 61 3.95 11.35 -10.17
N GLU A 62 3.94 10.08 -9.73
CA GLU A 62 4.28 8.90 -10.55
C GLU A 62 3.20 8.56 -11.60
N GLY A 63 2.10 9.32 -11.68
CA GLY A 63 1.10 9.18 -12.75
C GLY A 63 -0.02 8.18 -12.46
N VAL A 64 -0.20 7.75 -11.21
CA VAL A 64 -1.36 6.90 -10.86
C VAL A 64 -2.66 7.70 -11.05
N PRO A 65 -3.63 7.22 -11.86
CA PRO A 65 -4.89 7.91 -12.08
C PRO A 65 -5.66 8.12 -10.77
N ALA A 66 -6.25 9.30 -10.59
CA ALA A 66 -6.91 9.70 -9.34
C ALA A 66 -8.07 8.76 -8.97
N GLU A 67 -8.80 8.26 -9.96
CA GLU A 67 -9.90 7.32 -9.78
C GLU A 67 -9.46 5.93 -9.29
N ARG A 68 -8.18 5.59 -9.44
CA ARG A 68 -7.58 4.33 -8.97
C ARG A 68 -6.72 4.51 -7.72
N LEU A 69 -6.61 5.72 -7.18
CA LEU A 69 -5.72 6.01 -6.06
C LEU A 69 -6.49 6.41 -4.81
N ARG A 70 -6.41 5.60 -3.75
CA ARG A 70 -7.12 5.87 -2.48
C ARG A 70 -6.23 5.69 -1.26
N LEU A 71 -6.52 6.44 -0.20
CA LEU A 71 -5.91 6.22 1.11
C LEU A 71 -6.52 4.97 1.76
N LEU A 72 -5.69 4.13 2.39
CA LEU A 72 -6.18 2.93 3.11
C LEU A 72 -7.26 3.29 4.14
N ARG A 73 -7.05 4.39 4.88
CA ARG A 73 -8.02 4.83 5.91
C ARG A 73 -9.33 5.36 5.34
N SER A 74 -9.43 5.63 4.04
CA SER A 74 -10.71 6.02 3.42
C SER A 74 -11.70 4.86 3.28
N PHE A 75 -11.27 3.63 3.57
CA PHE A 75 -12.14 2.45 3.66
C PHE A 75 -12.61 2.17 5.10
N ASP A 76 -12.09 2.87 6.10
CA ASP A 76 -12.50 2.66 7.50
C ASP A 76 -13.83 3.42 7.74
N PRO A 77 -14.94 2.73 8.04
CA PRO A 77 -16.23 3.37 8.29
C PRO A 77 -16.22 4.27 9.53
N ARG A 78 -15.21 4.11 10.41
CA ARG A 78 -15.02 4.94 11.62
C ARG A 78 -14.08 6.13 11.38
N SER A 79 -13.52 6.28 10.17
CA SER A 79 -12.60 7.37 9.87
C SER A 79 -13.27 8.75 9.77
N GLY A 80 -14.58 8.84 10.01
CA GLY A 80 -15.35 10.09 9.90
C GLY A 80 -15.52 10.59 8.47
N ALA A 81 -15.06 9.83 7.48
CA ALA A 81 -15.22 10.15 6.05
C ALA A 81 -16.50 9.58 5.43
N HIS A 82 -17.37 8.96 6.23
CA HIS A 82 -18.74 8.59 5.83
C HIS A 82 -19.70 8.95 6.97
N VAL A 83 -20.30 10.13 6.87
CA VAL A 83 -21.69 10.30 7.30
C VAL A 83 -22.46 10.22 5.99
N ASP A 84 -23.27 9.17 5.81
CA ASP A 84 -24.28 9.18 4.76
C ASP A 84 -25.33 10.22 5.15
N ASP A 85 -25.62 11.16 4.25
CA ASP A 85 -26.88 11.93 4.28
C ASP A 85 -28.04 11.04 3.84
#